data_AF-A0A366H4T7-F1
#
_entry.id   AF-A0A366H4T7-F1
#
_cell.length_a   1.000
_cell.length_b   1.000
_cell.length_c   1.000
_cell.angle_alpha   90.00
_cell.angle_beta   90.00
_cell.angle_gamma   90.00
#
_symmetry.space_group_name_H-M   'P 1'
#
loop_
_entity.id
_entity.type
_entity.pdbx_description
1 polymer ?
#
loop_
_entity_poly.entity_id
_entity_poly.type
_entity_poly.pdbx_seq_one_letter_code
_entity_poly.pdbx_strand_id
1 'polypeptide(L)'
;MMALIEQPDIRPFLTRRGWEYRLNSPYFYEWEKSGVRRRLKIAAGFAYDGASVPRPLWTLTGIERDGLQRAAALVHDVMYRHAGRLPDGVQEIWSDGHLEWEPMHEVRWTRAEADALFCRMLREAGVGALQRRMMYRGVRALGWMFWKKSGVRS
;
A
#
# COMPACT_ATOMS: atom_id res chain seq x y z
N MET A 1 10.86 -1.55 21.52
CA MET A 1 9.47 -1.99 21.27
C MET A 1 9.05 -1.37 19.94
N MET A 2 8.90 -2.14 18.86
CA MET A 2 8.43 -1.58 17.58
C MET A 2 6.96 -1.25 17.72
N ALA A 3 6.56 0.01 17.52
CA ALA A 3 5.16 0.36 17.44
C ALA A 3 4.54 -0.38 16.26
N LEU A 4 3.48 -1.16 16.50
CA LEU A 4 2.73 -1.81 15.44
C LEU A 4 1.98 -0.72 14.67
N ILE A 5 2.11 -0.71 13.34
CA ILE A 5 1.33 0.23 12.53
C ILE A 5 -0.16 -0.07 12.69
N GLU A 6 -0.95 1.00 12.76
CA GLU A 6 -2.40 0.90 12.80
C GLU A 6 -2.91 0.22 11.53
N GLN A 7 -3.91 -0.64 11.68
CA GLN A 7 -4.54 -1.29 10.53
C GLN A 7 -5.74 -0.45 10.08
N PRO A 8 -5.99 -0.35 8.76
CA PRO A 8 -7.11 0.44 8.27
C PRO A 8 -8.44 -0.15 8.73
N ASP A 9 -9.40 0.73 9.05
CA ASP A 9 -10.79 0.36 9.25
C ASP A 9 -11.45 0.08 7.88
N ILE A 10 -11.77 -1.19 7.65
CA ILE A 10 -12.27 -1.67 6.37
C ILE A 10 -13.59 -2.40 6.52
N ARG A 11 -14.47 -2.22 5.54
CA ARG A 11 -15.72 -2.98 5.42
C ARG A 11 -15.68 -3.88 4.18
N PRO A 12 -15.90 -5.19 4.32
CA PRO A 12 -16.09 -6.06 3.17
C PRO A 12 -17.44 -5.77 2.50
N PHE A 13 -17.46 -5.80 1.17
CA PHE A 13 -18.69 -5.75 0.38
C PHE A 13 -18.60 -6.68 -0.83
N LEU A 14 -19.73 -7.24 -1.25
CA LEU A 14 -19.80 -8.21 -2.33
C LEU A 14 -20.02 -7.50 -3.67
N THR A 15 -19.16 -7.78 -4.65
CA THR A 15 -19.31 -7.34 -6.04
C THR A 15 -19.59 -8.53 -6.95
N ARG A 16 -19.94 -8.26 -8.22
CA ARG A 16 -20.10 -9.32 -9.24
C ARG A 16 -18.82 -10.13 -9.47
N ARG A 17 -17.65 -9.62 -9.06
CA ARG A 17 -16.34 -10.26 -9.21
C ARG A 17 -15.84 -10.93 -7.92
N GLY A 18 -16.59 -10.81 -6.82
CA GLY A 18 -16.26 -11.39 -5.52
C GLY A 18 -16.25 -10.35 -4.39
N TRP A 19 -15.66 -10.72 -3.26
CA TRP A 19 -15.50 -9.82 -2.12
C TRP A 19 -14.43 -8.75 -2.39
N GLU A 20 -14.76 -7.50 -2.09
CA GLU A 20 -13.86 -6.33 -2.10
C GLU A 20 -13.93 -5.63 -0.74
N TYR A 21 -12.97 -4.74 -0.47
CA TYR A 21 -12.90 -3.96 0.77
C TYR A 21 -13.00 -2.47 0.48
N ARG A 22 -13.61 -1.73 1.40
CA ARG A 22 -13.67 -0.28 1.35
C ARG A 22 -13.18 0.30 2.66
N LEU A 23 -12.37 1.35 2.58
CA LEU A 23 -12.01 2.14 3.76
C LEU A 23 -13.24 2.86 4.33
N ASN A 24 -13.49 2.69 5.63
CA ASN A 24 -14.55 3.41 6.34
C ASN A 24 -14.07 4.80 6.78
N SER A 25 -12.81 4.92 7.18
CA SER A 25 -12.15 6.16 7.58
C SER A 25 -10.88 6.40 6.75
N PRO A 26 -10.39 7.66 6.67
CA PRO A 26 -9.11 7.92 6.03
C PRO A 26 -7.99 7.15 6.73
N TYR A 27 -7.12 6.53 5.94
CA TYR A 27 -5.95 5.84 6.46
C TYR A 27 -4.68 6.68 6.23
N PHE A 28 -3.87 6.79 7.28
CA PHE A 28 -2.60 7.52 7.26
C PHE A 28 -1.45 6.56 7.53
N TYR A 29 -0.40 6.65 6.72
CA TYR A 29 0.85 5.94 6.98
C TYR A 29 2.01 6.91 6.91
N GLU A 30 2.74 7.03 8.02
CA GLU A 30 3.90 7.91 8.14
C GLU A 30 5.19 7.09 8.14
N TRP A 31 6.21 7.58 7.44
CA TRP A 31 7.55 7.01 7.50
C TRP A 31 8.62 8.06 7.23
N GLU A 32 9.85 7.77 7.62
CA GLU A 32 11.01 8.61 7.30
C GLU A 32 11.82 8.01 6.14
N LYS A 33 12.26 8.86 5.22
CA LYS A 33 13.21 8.50 4.16
C LYS A 33 14.19 9.65 3.97
N SER A 34 15.48 9.39 4.21
CA SER A 34 16.58 10.36 4.05
C SER A 34 16.39 11.63 4.90
N GLY A 35 15.99 11.48 6.16
CA GLY A 35 15.75 12.59 7.08
C GLY A 35 14.46 13.39 6.82
N VAL A 36 13.68 13.02 5.80
CA VAL A 36 12.39 13.66 5.50
C VAL A 36 11.25 12.76 5.96
N ARG A 37 10.38 13.29 6.82
CA ARG A 37 9.12 12.64 7.20
C ARG A 37 8.13 12.73 6.05
N ARG A 38 7.52 11.60 5.72
CA ARG A 38 6.57 11.42 4.63
C ARG A 38 5.29 10.80 5.18
N ARG A 39 4.17 11.15 4.57
CA ARG A 39 2.85 10.58 4.88
C ARG A 39 2.15 10.15 3.60
N LEU A 40 1.51 9.00 3.63
CA LEU A 40 0.48 8.62 2.67
C LEU A 40 -0.87 8.85 3.33
N LYS A 41 -1.75 9.53 2.61
CA LYS A 41 -3.13 9.80 2.97
C LYS A 41 -4.05 9.12 1.97
N ILE A 42 -4.74 8.09 2.42
CA ILE A 42 -5.73 7.38 1.60
C ILE A 42 -7.10 7.76 2.11
N ALA A 43 -7.88 8.43 1.26
CA ALA A 43 -9.21 8.91 1.62
C ALA A 43 -10.18 7.75 1.94
N ALA A 44 -11.11 8.01 2.85
CA ALA A 44 -12.25 7.12 3.09
C ALA A 44 -13.00 6.85 1.78
N GLY A 45 -13.61 5.66 1.69
CA GLY A 45 -14.34 5.25 0.50
C GLY A 45 -13.47 4.63 -0.60
N PHE A 46 -12.14 4.61 -0.47
CA PHE A 46 -11.27 3.90 -1.41
C PHE A 46 -11.62 2.41 -1.41
N ALA A 47 -12.15 1.93 -2.54
CA ALA A 47 -12.44 0.52 -2.76
C ALA A 47 -11.20 -0.17 -3.33
N TYR A 48 -10.78 -1.26 -2.70
CA TYR A 48 -9.66 -2.07 -3.14
C TYR A 48 -10.03 -3.54 -3.04
N ASP A 49 -9.53 -4.33 -3.98
CA ASP A 49 -9.83 -5.77 -4.04
C ASP A 49 -9.05 -6.55 -2.96
N GLY A 50 -8.15 -5.85 -2.25
CA GLY A 50 -7.20 -6.42 -1.33
C GLY A 50 -6.19 -7.31 -2.04
N ALA A 51 -6.20 -7.40 -3.37
CA ALA A 51 -5.78 -8.57 -4.14
C ALA A 51 -4.90 -8.25 -5.36
N SER A 52 -4.22 -7.09 -5.42
CA SER A 52 -3.22 -6.85 -6.49
C SER A 52 -2.04 -7.83 -6.42
N VAL A 53 -1.94 -8.59 -5.33
CA VAL A 53 -1.12 -9.79 -5.21
C VAL A 53 -1.97 -11.00 -5.68
N PRO A 54 -1.59 -11.71 -6.76
CA PRO A 54 -2.32 -12.88 -7.28
C PRO A 54 -2.79 -13.82 -6.18
N ARG A 55 -4.04 -14.28 -6.23
CA ARG A 55 -4.57 -15.28 -5.26
C ARG A 55 -3.65 -16.49 -5.01
N PRO A 56 -2.90 -17.03 -5.99
CA PRO A 56 -1.92 -18.11 -5.73
C PRO A 56 -0.80 -17.74 -4.75
N LEU A 57 -0.40 -16.45 -4.72
CA LEU A 57 0.58 -15.96 -3.76
C LEU A 57 0.02 -16.01 -2.33
N TRP A 58 -1.30 -15.91 -2.14
CA TRP A 58 -1.92 -15.97 -0.81
C TRP A 58 -1.85 -17.36 -0.24
N THR A 59 -2.16 -18.36 -1.09
CA THR A 59 -2.06 -19.77 -0.75
C THR A 59 -0.62 -20.18 -0.45
N LEU A 60 0.37 -19.62 -1.15
CA LEU A 60 1.79 -19.94 -0.97
C LEU A 60 2.45 -19.24 0.24
N THR A 61 1.92 -18.08 0.66
CA THR A 61 2.56 -17.23 1.68
C THR A 61 1.83 -17.19 3.02
N GLY A 62 0.68 -17.88 3.14
CA GLY A 62 -0.12 -17.91 4.37
C GLY A 62 -0.72 -16.55 4.72
N ILE A 63 -1.05 -15.74 3.71
CA ILE A 63 -1.69 -14.44 3.91
C ILE A 63 -3.17 -14.68 4.20
N GLU A 64 -3.60 -14.38 5.42
CA GLU A 64 -5.02 -14.25 5.74
C GLU A 64 -5.58 -12.96 5.10
N ARG A 65 -6.84 -12.99 4.68
CA ARG A 65 -7.52 -11.81 4.13
C ARG A 65 -7.66 -10.66 5.14
N ASP A 66 -7.63 -11.03 6.42
CA ASP A 66 -7.90 -10.17 7.54
C ASP A 66 -6.80 -10.37 8.58
N GLY A 67 -5.71 -9.60 8.50
CA GLY A 67 -4.55 -9.77 9.38
C GLY A 67 -3.62 -8.56 9.40
N LEU A 68 -2.41 -8.74 9.94
CA LEU A 68 -1.39 -7.70 10.12
C LEU A 68 -0.96 -7.01 8.80
N GLN A 69 -1.24 -7.64 7.66
CA GLN A 69 -0.89 -7.17 6.33
C GLN A 69 -1.89 -6.19 5.71
N ARG A 70 -3.06 -5.91 6.32
CA ARG A 70 -4.13 -5.08 5.69
C ARG A 70 -3.62 -3.71 5.26
N ALA A 71 -2.91 -3.02 6.17
CA ALA A 71 -2.30 -1.72 5.90
C ALA A 71 -1.34 -1.76 4.71
N ALA A 72 -0.44 -2.76 4.69
CA ALA A 72 0.55 -2.92 3.63
C ALA A 72 -0.12 -3.22 2.28
N ALA A 73 -1.10 -4.12 2.26
CA ALA A 73 -1.84 -4.49 1.05
C ALA A 73 -2.62 -3.29 0.48
N LEU A 74 -3.30 -2.50 1.32
CA LEU A 74 -3.99 -1.28 0.90
C LEU A 74 -3.06 -0.31 0.18
N VAL A 75 -1.91 0.02 0.79
CA VAL A 75 -0.93 0.95 0.21
C VAL A 75 -0.35 0.40 -1.10
N HIS A 76 -0.04 -0.90 -1.14
CA HIS A 76 0.46 -1.57 -2.33
C HIS A 76 -0.54 -1.51 -3.49
N ASP A 77 -1.81 -1.80 -3.22
CA ASP A 77 -2.91 -1.72 -4.19
C ASP A 77 -3.08 -0.31 -4.76
N VAL A 78 -3.01 0.73 -3.91
CA VAL A 78 -3.05 2.14 -4.36
C VAL A 78 -1.91 2.41 -5.33
N MET A 79 -0.67 2.06 -4.95
CA MET A 79 0.50 2.30 -5.80
C MET A 79 0.40 1.55 -7.14
N TYR A 80 -0.06 0.31 -7.12
CA TYR A 80 -0.19 -0.52 -8.31
C TYR A 80 -1.31 -0.03 -9.24
N ARG A 81 -2.47 0.35 -8.70
CA ARG A 81 -3.59 0.92 -9.47
C ARG A 81 -3.17 2.16 -10.27
N HIS A 82 -2.27 2.95 -9.69
CA HIS A 82 -1.75 4.17 -10.29
C HIS A 82 -0.44 3.97 -11.05
N ALA A 83 0.08 2.74 -11.14
CA ALA A 83 1.40 2.43 -11.70
C ALA A 83 2.50 3.39 -11.18
N GLY A 84 2.41 3.72 -9.89
CA GLY A 84 3.30 4.61 -9.17
C GLY A 84 3.07 6.12 -9.38
N ARG A 85 2.18 6.54 -10.27
CA ARG A 85 1.80 7.96 -10.45
C ARG A 85 0.65 8.33 -9.52
N LEU A 86 0.99 8.61 -8.26
CA LEU A 86 -0.02 8.89 -7.25
C LEU A 86 -0.73 10.22 -7.56
N PRO A 87 -2.06 10.31 -7.36
CA PRO A 87 -2.77 11.58 -7.43
C PRO A 87 -2.22 12.59 -6.41
N ASP A 88 -2.39 13.87 -6.73
CA ASP A 88 -1.99 14.97 -5.84
C ASP A 88 -2.66 14.86 -4.46
N GLY A 89 -1.89 15.15 -3.41
CA GLY A 89 -2.34 15.07 -2.02
C GLY A 89 -2.45 13.66 -1.45
N VAL A 90 -2.16 12.61 -2.21
CA VAL A 90 -2.06 11.24 -1.67
C VAL A 90 -0.77 11.06 -0.89
N GLN A 91 0.35 11.64 -1.37
CA GLN A 91 1.60 11.65 -0.63
C GLN A 91 1.94 13.07 -0.21
N GLU A 92 2.36 13.21 1.04
CA GLU A 92 2.70 14.46 1.67
C GLU A 92 4.09 14.36 2.33
N ILE A 93 4.75 15.50 2.52
CA ILE A 93 6.00 15.64 3.28
C ILE A 93 5.76 16.59 4.44
N TRP A 94 6.48 16.37 5.54
CA TRP A 94 6.49 17.33 6.63
C TRP A 94 7.38 18.52 6.27
N SER A 95 6.86 19.73 6.44
CA SER A 95 7.58 20.98 6.26
C SER A 95 7.90 21.58 7.62
N ASP A 96 9.18 21.57 8.02
CA ASP A 96 9.61 22.17 9.29
C ASP A 96 9.42 23.70 9.30
N GLY A 97 9.44 24.33 8.12
CA GLY A 97 9.22 25.77 7.99
C GLY A 97 7.77 26.18 8.22
N HIS A 98 6.81 25.40 7.71
CA HIS A 98 5.38 25.70 7.83
C HIS A 98 4.69 24.93 8.97
N LEU A 99 5.40 23.97 9.59
CA LEU A 99 4.88 23.10 10.65
C LEU A 99 3.63 22.32 10.21
N GLU A 100 3.57 21.94 8.94
CA GLU A 100 2.43 21.25 8.35
C GLU A 100 2.85 20.18 7.34
N TRP A 101 1.88 19.35 6.95
CA TRP A 101 2.02 18.37 5.90
C TRP A 101 1.72 19.03 4.56
N GLU A 102 2.72 19.10 3.69
CA GLU A 102 2.58 19.65 2.35
C GLU A 102 2.37 18.54 1.32
N PRO A 103 1.39 18.67 0.41
CA PRO A 103 1.17 17.70 -0.64
C PRO A 103 2.37 17.67 -1.59
N MET A 104 2.82 16.48 -1.93
CA MET A 104 3.77 16.30 -3.02
C MET A 104 3.00 16.23 -4.34
N HIS A 105 3.39 17.05 -5.30
CA HIS A 105 2.86 17.03 -6.66
C HIS A 105 3.66 16.07 -7.54
N GLU A 106 3.00 15.45 -8.52
CA GLU A 106 3.62 14.60 -9.56
C GLU A 106 4.46 13.43 -9.02
N VAL A 107 4.09 12.87 -7.87
CA VAL A 107 4.85 11.80 -7.24
C VAL A 107 4.89 10.56 -8.12
N ARG A 108 6.10 10.10 -8.40
CA ARG A 108 6.34 8.91 -9.20
C ARG A 108 7.14 7.87 -8.45
N TRP A 109 6.49 6.75 -8.16
CA TRP A 109 7.10 5.56 -7.60
C TRP A 109 7.51 4.59 -8.68
N THR A 110 8.67 3.97 -8.50
CA THR A 110 8.98 2.74 -9.22
C THR A 110 8.29 1.54 -8.56
N ARG A 111 8.07 0.47 -9.32
CA ARG A 111 7.57 -0.81 -8.78
C ARG A 111 8.43 -1.31 -7.62
N ALA A 112 9.74 -1.19 -7.75
CA ALA A 112 10.68 -1.63 -6.73
C ALA A 112 10.52 -0.84 -5.42
N GLU A 113 10.30 0.47 -5.50
CA GLU A 113 10.05 1.28 -4.31
C GLU A 113 8.71 0.95 -3.66
N ALA A 114 7.67 0.69 -4.45
CA ALA A 114 6.37 0.25 -3.94
C ALA A 114 6.47 -1.11 -3.22
N ASP A 115 7.17 -2.08 -3.82
CA ASP A 115 7.41 -3.39 -3.22
C ASP A 115 8.28 -3.29 -1.94
N ALA A 116 9.23 -2.35 -1.90
CA ALA A 116 10.05 -2.09 -0.72
C ALA A 116 9.24 -1.45 0.41
N LEU A 117 8.35 -0.50 0.10
CA LEU A 117 7.46 0.11 1.08
C LEU A 117 6.49 -0.92 1.66
N PHE A 118 5.93 -1.78 0.81
CA PHE A 118 5.12 -2.92 1.25
C PHE A 118 5.85 -3.78 2.29
N CYS A 119 7.10 -4.17 2.01
CA CYS A 119 7.91 -4.94 2.96
C CYS A 119 8.22 -4.21 4.27
N ARG A 120 8.44 -2.90 4.21
CA ARG A 120 8.61 -2.07 5.40
C ARG A 120 7.35 -2.12 6.26
N MET A 121 6.19 -1.87 5.66
CA MET A 121 4.90 -1.89 6.36
C MET A 121 4.59 -3.25 6.97
N LEU A 122 4.86 -4.36 6.27
CA LEU A 122 4.72 -5.70 6.85
C LEU A 122 5.60 -5.89 8.09
N ARG A 123 6.84 -5.39 8.05
CA ARG A 123 7.76 -5.46 9.20
C ARG A 123 7.23 -4.66 10.37
N GLU A 124 6.72 -3.46 10.11
CA GLU A 124 6.17 -2.57 11.13
C GLU A 124 4.83 -3.08 11.67
N ALA A 125 4.07 -3.85 10.89
CA ALA A 125 2.88 -4.54 11.36
C ALA A 125 3.18 -5.82 12.15
N GLY A 126 4.45 -6.19 12.33
CA GLY A 126 4.84 -7.37 13.09
C GLY A 126 4.84 -8.70 12.33
N VAL A 127 4.65 -8.69 10.99
CA VAL A 127 4.72 -9.90 10.17
C VAL A 127 6.13 -10.51 10.26
N GLY A 128 6.24 -11.83 10.48
CA GLY A 128 7.52 -12.51 10.67
C GLY A 128 8.48 -12.42 9.48
N ALA A 129 9.79 -12.44 9.73
CA ALA A 129 10.81 -12.20 8.69
C ALA A 129 10.77 -13.19 7.52
N LEU A 130 10.50 -14.47 7.79
CA LEU A 130 10.37 -15.49 6.75
C LEU A 130 9.16 -15.20 5.84
N GLN A 131 8.00 -14.94 6.43
CA GLN A 131 6.78 -14.60 5.71
C GLN A 131 6.97 -13.36 4.83
N ARG A 132 7.54 -12.27 5.38
CA ARG A 132 7.86 -11.06 4.61
C ARG A 132 8.78 -11.34 3.42
N ARG A 133 9.81 -12.18 3.59
CA ARG A 133 10.73 -12.55 2.48
C ARG A 133 10.00 -13.29 1.36
N MET A 134 9.08 -14.19 1.71
CA MET A 134 8.27 -14.90 0.71
C MET A 134 7.33 -13.93 -0.02
N MET A 135 6.64 -13.07 0.72
CA MET A 135 5.76 -12.04 0.16
C MET A 135 6.52 -11.08 -0.78
N TYR A 136 7.70 -10.62 -0.36
CA TYR A 136 8.56 -9.77 -1.18
C TYR A 136 8.96 -10.45 -2.50
N ARG A 137 9.50 -11.66 -2.41
CA ARG A 137 9.90 -12.43 -3.61
C ARG A 137 8.73 -12.63 -4.56
N GLY A 138 7.55 -12.88 -4.00
CA GLY A 138 6.31 -13.00 -4.73
C GLY A 138 5.95 -11.76 -5.55
N VAL A 139 5.89 -10.59 -4.91
CA VAL A 139 5.58 -9.32 -5.61
C VAL A 139 6.66 -8.96 -6.63
N ARG A 140 7.94 -9.28 -6.36
CA ARG A 140 9.03 -9.06 -7.31
C ARG A 140 8.89 -9.92 -8.56
N ALA A 141 8.56 -11.20 -8.39
CA ALA A 141 8.45 -12.17 -9.48
C ALA A 141 7.19 -11.99 -10.34
N LEU A 142 6.05 -11.63 -9.72
CA LEU A 142 4.74 -11.64 -10.39
C LEU A 142 4.07 -10.26 -10.50
N GLY A 143 4.54 -9.25 -9.77
CA GLY A 143 3.91 -7.92 -9.75
C GLY A 143 3.98 -7.17 -11.08
N TRP A 144 4.91 -7.52 -11.98
CA TRP A 144 4.99 -6.90 -13.31
C TRP A 144 3.73 -7.13 -14.16
N MET A 145 2.95 -8.17 -13.88
CA MET A 145 1.69 -8.45 -14.59
C MET A 145 0.62 -7.40 -14.29
N PHE A 146 0.63 -6.82 -13.09
CA PHE A 146 -0.34 -5.83 -12.62
C PHE A 146 0.20 -4.40 -12.69
N TRP A 147 1.52 -4.24 -12.70
CA TRP A 147 2.20 -2.97 -12.95
C TRP A 147 2.23 -2.63 -14.45
N LYS A 148 1.05 -2.48 -15.07
CA LYS A 148 0.91 -2.06 -16.47
C LYS A 148 0.04 -0.81 -16.56
N LYS A 149 0.49 0.14 -17.40
CA LYS A 149 -0.10 1.47 -17.66
C LYS A 149 -1.63 1.37 -17.74
N SER A 150 -2.34 1.94 -16.77
CA SER A 150 -3.64 2.54 -17.04
C SER A 150 -3.43 3.51 -18.21
N GLY A 151 -3.96 3.12 -19.37
CA GLY A 151 -3.83 3.87 -20.60
C GLY A 151 -4.57 5.19 -20.46
N VAL A 152 -3.85 6.25 -20.11
CA VAL A 152 -4.12 7.54 -20.71
C VAL A 152 -3.59 7.40 -22.14
N ARG A 153 -4.51 7.29 -23.11
CA ARG A 153 -4.18 7.63 -24.49
C ARG A 153 -3.79 9.10 -24.47
N SER A 154 -2.56 9.39 -24.88
CA SER A 154 -2.19 10.70 -25.42
C SER A 154 -3.16 11.10 -26.52
#